data_AF-A0A3Q8VEG1-F1
#
_entry.id   AF-A0A3Q8VEG1-F1
#
_cell.length_a   1.000
_cell.length_b   1.000
_cell.length_c   1.000
_cell.angle_alpha   90.00
_cell.angle_beta   90.00
_cell.angle_gamma   90.00
#
_symmetry.space_group_name_H-M   'P 1'
#
loop_
_entity.id
_entity.type
_entity.pdbx_description
1 polymer ?
#
loop_
_entity_poly.entity_id
_entity_poly.type
_entity_poly.pdbx_seq_one_letter_code
_entity_poly.pdbx_strand_id
1 'polypeptide(L)'
;MTLAQLPGKELHEGVAIFCAGSRSGVCSVGDFSFTYDEFRAWYEEYSRKFLEPAKDAAIRALNEQLDEELPELERIRVKVSGGRVKSRERVWRKLELPKYRDRAKSLDDIPVVVDDLVGIRVTCNNKSDVQRVMEIMRSLDVYKDGTEPVLGQEEDSYRDYLKSPKESGYRAIHINLCTSVPYGLKRKVVTCELQVRTLLQDGWGELTHEDTYKPGSTPPALVETLSRRMADLLAAVDDIAQDLRDALDSISSESLNPEMDESSGGEGKLSSTGQAVVRDAAMQHLRDRVESLQRPVDLASLAWELAREFGQEISHGWLGFGSFKSLLEASAPDARVSAEPPSYVLPRDFDASAIAADARSEPGIPKSALALKQVDRGLPLIPRDSLQAAYSQLAEASQSLDWGIRRSAGWAELMNWCCGPAS
;
A
#
# COMPACT_ATOMS: atom_id res chain seq x y z
N MET A 1 59.34 36.94 14.18
CA MET A 1 59.34 35.68 14.96
C MET A 1 58.74 34.59 14.09
N THR A 2 59.41 33.46 14.12
CA THR A 2 59.35 32.24 13.30
C THR A 2 58.10 31.38 13.53
N LEU A 3 57.86 30.45 12.60
CA LEU A 3 57.29 29.06 12.69
C LEU A 3 56.16 28.81 11.66
N ALA A 4 56.40 28.06 10.56
CA ALA A 4 56.45 26.58 10.39
C ALA A 4 55.07 25.99 9.98
N GLN A 5 54.88 25.56 8.71
CA GLN A 5 54.73 24.14 8.22
C GLN A 5 53.51 23.39 8.81
N LEU A 6 52.55 22.72 8.12
CA LEU A 6 52.26 22.08 6.80
C LEU A 6 50.77 21.53 6.92
N PRO A 7 50.16 20.70 6.02
CA PRO A 7 50.15 20.60 4.54
C PRO A 7 48.70 20.56 3.93
N GLY A 8 48.61 20.35 2.62
CA GLY A 8 47.44 20.54 1.77
C GLY A 8 46.23 19.60 1.91
N LYS A 9 45.10 20.09 1.42
CA LYS A 9 43.96 19.32 0.91
C LYS A 9 43.68 19.81 -0.50
N GLU A 10 44.01 18.98 -1.48
CA GLU A 10 43.55 19.16 -2.86
C GLU A 10 42.03 18.95 -2.91
N LEU A 11 41.34 19.95 -3.45
CA LEU A 11 39.93 19.89 -3.81
C LEU A 11 39.84 19.13 -5.13
N HIS A 12 39.29 17.92 -5.12
CA HIS A 12 38.82 17.28 -6.34
C HIS A 12 37.41 17.82 -6.65
N GLU A 13 37.35 18.85 -7.50
CA GLU A 13 36.16 19.22 -8.25
C GLU A 13 35.81 18.11 -9.24
N GLY A 14 34.70 17.42 -8.99
CA GLY A 14 34.07 16.50 -9.94
C GLY A 14 32.73 17.07 -10.39
N VAL A 15 32.76 18.09 -11.25
CA VAL A 15 31.57 18.64 -11.91
C VAL A 15 31.14 17.69 -13.01
N ALA A 16 30.04 16.97 -12.81
CA ALA A 16 29.39 16.19 -13.86
C ALA A 16 28.61 17.13 -14.79
N ILE A 17 29.19 17.49 -15.93
CA ILE A 17 28.52 18.22 -17.01
C ILE A 17 27.71 17.21 -17.84
N PHE A 18 26.40 17.41 -17.91
CA PHE A 18 25.48 16.64 -18.74
C PHE A 18 25.51 17.20 -20.17
N CYS A 19 26.14 16.49 -21.12
CA CYS A 19 26.07 16.84 -22.53
C CYS A 19 24.85 16.15 -23.18
N ALA A 20 23.82 16.94 -23.46
CA ALA A 20 22.75 16.57 -24.38
C ALA A 20 23.30 16.60 -25.82
N GLY A 21 23.28 15.45 -26.50
CA GLY A 21 23.47 15.37 -27.95
C GLY A 21 24.88 14.97 -28.41
N SER A 22 25.17 13.66 -28.41
CA SER A 22 26.01 13.05 -29.45
C SER A 22 25.68 11.55 -29.54
N ARG A 23 25.41 11.08 -30.76
CA ARG A 23 25.40 9.64 -31.07
C ARG A 23 26.87 9.21 -31.06
N SER A 24 27.17 8.09 -30.38
CA SER A 24 28.52 7.61 -30.00
C SER A 24 29.14 8.35 -28.81
N GLY A 25 28.80 7.90 -27.61
CA GLY A 25 29.43 8.35 -26.36
C GLY A 25 29.70 7.14 -25.48
N VAL A 26 30.93 6.63 -25.54
CA VAL A 26 31.44 5.64 -24.60
C VAL A 26 31.56 6.33 -23.23
N CYS A 27 30.63 6.05 -22.32
CA CYS A 27 30.83 6.33 -20.90
C CYS A 27 31.61 5.16 -20.30
N SER A 28 32.90 5.37 -20.01
CA SER A 28 33.69 4.51 -19.12
C SER A 28 34.05 5.38 -17.89
N VAL A 29 34.10 4.91 -16.63
CA VAL A 29 34.67 3.67 -16.11
C VAL A 29 33.90 3.21 -14.84
N GLY A 30 33.03 2.21 -15.02
CA GLY A 30 32.67 1.21 -14.02
C GLY A 30 33.40 -0.08 -14.37
N ASP A 31 34.11 -0.73 -13.44
CA ASP A 31 34.78 -2.04 -13.67
C ASP A 31 33.73 -3.19 -13.72
N PHE A 32 32.72 -3.03 -14.57
CA PHE A 32 31.77 -4.10 -14.88
C PHE A 32 32.32 -4.88 -16.07
N SER A 33 32.13 -6.21 -16.08
CA SER A 33 32.51 -7.03 -17.24
C SER A 33 31.55 -6.87 -18.42
N PHE A 34 30.55 -5.99 -18.31
CA PHE A 34 29.45 -5.82 -19.25
C PHE A 34 29.12 -4.34 -19.45
N THR A 35 28.59 -4.02 -20.62
CA THR A 35 28.14 -2.69 -21.03
C THR A 35 26.71 -2.40 -20.58
N TYR A 36 26.32 -1.12 -20.60
CA TYR A 36 24.94 -0.72 -20.31
C TYR A 36 23.93 -1.33 -21.28
N ASP A 37 24.28 -1.47 -22.56
CA ASP A 37 23.38 -2.03 -23.57
C ASP A 37 23.17 -3.55 -23.36
N GLU A 38 24.23 -4.28 -22.99
CA GLU A 38 24.13 -5.69 -22.59
C GLU A 38 23.26 -5.86 -21.34
N PHE A 39 23.49 -5.02 -20.33
CA PHE A 39 22.64 -4.99 -19.13
C PHE A 39 21.18 -4.70 -19.46
N ARG A 40 20.91 -3.72 -20.32
CA ARG A 40 19.56 -3.33 -20.70
C ARG A 40 18.81 -4.49 -21.35
N ALA A 41 19.42 -5.12 -22.35
CA ALA A 41 18.81 -6.25 -23.05
C ALA A 41 18.54 -7.43 -22.10
N TRP A 42 19.54 -7.75 -21.27
CA TRP A 42 19.42 -8.78 -20.24
C TRP A 42 18.31 -8.47 -19.24
N TYR A 43 18.23 -7.25 -18.71
CA TYR A 43 17.26 -6.88 -17.68
C TYR A 43 15.82 -6.90 -18.21
N GLU A 44 15.58 -6.44 -19.44
CA GLU A 44 14.26 -6.50 -20.07
C GLU A 44 13.79 -7.96 -20.23
N GLU A 45 14.69 -8.85 -20.64
CA GLU A 45 14.39 -10.27 -20.75
C GLU A 45 14.19 -10.94 -19.38
N TYR A 46 15.09 -10.68 -18.43
CA TYR A 46 15.06 -11.23 -17.07
C TYR A 46 13.81 -10.77 -16.31
N SER A 47 13.44 -9.50 -16.46
CA SER A 47 12.24 -8.92 -15.86
C SER A 47 10.98 -9.63 -16.35
N ARG A 48 10.83 -9.78 -17.67
CA ARG A 48 9.67 -10.44 -18.27
C ARG A 48 9.60 -11.94 -17.93
N LYS A 49 10.75 -12.62 -17.91
CA LYS A 49 10.80 -14.08 -17.68
C LYS A 49 10.68 -14.46 -16.21
N PHE A 50 11.22 -13.66 -15.29
CA PHE A 50 11.38 -14.04 -13.89
C PHE A 50 10.80 -13.03 -12.90
N LEU A 51 11.12 -11.74 -13.01
CA LEU A 51 10.73 -10.76 -11.98
C LEU A 51 9.21 -10.50 -11.96
N GLU A 52 8.57 -10.30 -13.11
CA GLU A 52 7.13 -10.07 -13.18
C GLU A 52 6.32 -11.31 -12.73
N PRO A 53 6.61 -12.54 -13.21
CA PRO A 53 5.96 -13.73 -12.69
C PRO A 53 6.22 -13.97 -11.20
N ALA A 54 7.42 -13.66 -10.70
CA ALA A 54 7.75 -13.82 -9.28
C ALA A 54 6.97 -12.82 -8.43
N LYS A 55 6.84 -11.57 -8.88
CA LYS A 55 6.00 -10.55 -8.24
C LYS A 55 4.57 -11.04 -8.10
N ASP A 56 3.96 -11.50 -9.20
CA ASP A 56 2.57 -11.98 -9.18
C ASP A 56 2.40 -13.24 -8.30
N ALA A 57 3.36 -14.17 -8.36
CA ALA A 57 3.34 -15.38 -7.55
C ALA A 57 3.50 -15.08 -6.05
N ALA A 58 4.44 -14.21 -5.68
CA ALA A 58 4.67 -13.79 -4.31
C ALA A 58 3.48 -13.03 -3.73
N ILE A 59 2.86 -12.13 -4.51
CA ILE A 59 1.64 -11.41 -4.07
C ILE A 59 0.51 -12.40 -3.82
N ARG A 60 0.29 -13.36 -4.73
CA ARG A 60 -0.77 -14.36 -4.56
C ARG A 60 -0.53 -15.19 -3.30
N ALA A 61 0.67 -15.77 -3.15
CA ALA A 61 1.01 -16.59 -2.00
C ALA A 61 0.96 -15.80 -0.69
N LEU A 62 1.36 -14.52 -0.70
CA LEU A 62 1.27 -13.65 0.46
C LEU A 62 -0.19 -13.37 0.84
N ASN A 63 -1.08 -13.12 -0.12
CA ASN A 63 -2.51 -12.95 0.17
C ASN A 63 -3.11 -14.25 0.72
N GLU A 64 -2.81 -15.40 0.11
CA GLU A 64 -3.27 -16.71 0.60
C GLU A 64 -2.83 -16.95 2.05
N GLN A 65 -1.55 -16.70 2.37
CA GLN A 65 -1.04 -16.84 3.74
C GLN A 65 -1.74 -15.90 4.73
N LEU A 66 -1.98 -14.65 4.33
CA LEU A 66 -2.65 -13.67 5.18
C LEU A 66 -4.14 -13.99 5.35
N ASP A 67 -4.81 -14.51 4.32
CA ASP A 67 -6.22 -14.92 4.35
C ASP A 67 -6.43 -16.15 5.25
N GLU A 68 -5.44 -17.05 5.33
CA GLU A 68 -5.48 -18.25 6.17
C GLU A 68 -5.24 -17.94 7.67
N GLU A 69 -4.29 -17.06 7.96
CA GLU A 69 -3.79 -16.82 9.33
C GLU A 69 -4.46 -15.64 10.06
N LEU A 70 -5.09 -14.71 9.33
CA LEU A 70 -5.78 -13.56 9.90
C LEU A 70 -7.29 -13.78 9.97
N PRO A 71 -7.93 -13.49 11.12
CA PRO A 71 -9.38 -13.36 11.19
C PRO A 71 -9.90 -12.30 10.21
N GLU A 72 -11.12 -12.47 9.71
CA GLU A 72 -11.73 -11.60 8.68
C GLU A 72 -11.63 -10.10 9.03
N LEU A 73 -11.90 -9.73 10.29
CA LEU A 73 -11.84 -8.34 10.77
C LEU A 73 -10.41 -7.76 10.78
N GLU A 74 -9.40 -8.57 11.05
CA GLU A 74 -7.99 -8.15 10.99
C GLU A 74 -7.53 -8.05 9.54
N ARG A 75 -7.98 -8.99 8.71
CA ARG A 75 -7.64 -9.04 7.29
C ARG A 75 -8.07 -7.79 6.52
N ILE A 76 -9.23 -7.20 6.86
CA ILE A 76 -9.72 -5.94 6.27
C ILE A 76 -8.76 -4.77 6.57
N ARG A 77 -8.03 -4.82 7.68
CA ARG A 77 -7.07 -3.78 8.11
C ARG A 77 -5.68 -3.95 7.51
N VAL A 78 -5.46 -5.01 6.73
CA VAL A 78 -4.18 -5.33 6.09
C VAL A 78 -4.36 -5.30 4.58
N LYS A 79 -3.64 -4.39 3.90
CA LYS A 79 -3.70 -4.20 2.44
C LYS A 79 -2.36 -4.53 1.80
N VAL A 80 -2.36 -5.50 0.89
CA VAL A 80 -1.20 -5.82 0.06
C VAL A 80 -1.23 -4.98 -1.21
N SER A 81 -0.14 -4.31 -1.56
CA SER A 81 -0.01 -3.54 -2.80
C SER A 81 0.14 -4.47 -4.01
N GLY A 82 -0.13 -3.97 -5.22
CA GLY A 82 0.07 -4.73 -6.48
C GLY A 82 1.54 -5.04 -6.83
N GLY A 83 2.47 -4.78 -5.91
CA GLY A 83 3.92 -4.89 -6.10
C GLY A 83 4.49 -3.97 -7.18
N ARG A 84 5.80 -3.99 -7.33
CA ARG A 84 6.52 -3.32 -8.42
C ARG A 84 7.79 -4.08 -8.78
N VAL A 85 8.12 -4.11 -10.06
CA VAL A 85 9.47 -4.42 -10.52
C VAL A 85 10.25 -3.11 -10.66
N LYS A 86 11.47 -3.08 -10.14
CA LYS A 86 12.30 -1.88 -10.16
C LYS A 86 12.67 -1.51 -11.60
N SER A 87 12.68 -0.21 -11.92
CA SER A 87 13.07 0.21 -13.28
C SER A 87 14.56 -0.04 -13.52
N ARG A 88 14.92 -0.39 -14.76
CA ARG A 88 16.32 -0.66 -15.14
C ARG A 88 17.25 0.50 -14.82
N GLU A 89 16.81 1.74 -14.97
CA GLU A 89 17.61 2.93 -14.70
C GLU A 89 17.93 3.05 -13.21
N ARG A 90 16.99 2.69 -12.33
CA ARG A 90 17.22 2.66 -10.89
C ARG A 90 18.12 1.50 -10.46
N VAL A 91 18.00 0.35 -11.12
CA VAL A 91 18.90 -0.79 -10.89
C VAL A 91 20.31 -0.41 -11.29
N TRP A 92 20.52 0.15 -12.50
CA TRP A 92 21.82 0.60 -12.96
C TRP A 92 22.47 1.61 -12.00
N ARG A 93 21.72 2.64 -11.57
CA ARG A 93 22.21 3.59 -10.57
C ARG A 93 22.58 2.92 -9.25
N LYS A 94 21.80 1.92 -8.82
CA LYS A 94 22.10 1.15 -7.61
C LYS A 94 23.43 0.39 -7.80
N LEU A 95 23.66 -0.22 -8.97
CA LEU A 95 24.92 -0.92 -9.30
C LEU A 95 26.14 0.02 -9.27
N GLU A 96 26.00 1.28 -9.66
CA GLU A 96 27.10 2.26 -9.64
C GLU A 96 27.57 2.64 -8.23
N LEU A 97 26.74 2.44 -7.20
CA LEU A 97 27.13 2.73 -5.81
C LEU A 97 28.22 1.75 -5.36
N PRO A 98 29.23 2.20 -4.57
CA PRO A 98 30.37 1.35 -4.16
C PRO A 98 29.97 -0.01 -3.58
N LYS A 99 28.95 -0.03 -2.72
CA LYS A 99 28.47 -1.25 -2.05
C LYS A 99 27.91 -2.34 -2.99
N TYR A 100 27.51 -1.97 -4.21
CA TYR A 100 27.02 -2.92 -5.23
C TYR A 100 28.06 -3.17 -6.31
N ARG A 101 28.79 -2.14 -6.72
CA ARG A 101 29.85 -2.20 -7.74
C ARG A 101 30.93 -3.25 -7.43
N ASP A 102 31.25 -3.44 -6.16
CA ASP A 102 32.26 -4.40 -5.74
C ASP A 102 31.77 -5.85 -5.76
N ARG A 103 30.45 -6.06 -5.73
CA ARG A 103 29.82 -7.38 -5.64
C ARG A 103 29.21 -7.87 -6.95
N ALA A 104 28.66 -6.97 -7.77
CA ALA A 104 28.03 -7.31 -9.04
C ALA A 104 29.05 -7.21 -10.18
N LYS A 105 29.80 -8.29 -10.44
CA LYS A 105 30.86 -8.32 -11.46
C LYS A 105 30.35 -8.79 -12.82
N SER A 106 29.32 -9.62 -12.83
CA SER A 106 28.62 -10.16 -14.00
C SER A 106 27.11 -9.88 -13.92
N LEU A 107 26.40 -10.10 -15.04
CA LEU A 107 24.94 -9.92 -15.08
C LEU A 107 24.21 -10.91 -14.14
N ASP A 108 24.75 -12.11 -13.97
CA ASP A 108 24.15 -13.15 -13.12
C ASP A 108 24.29 -12.84 -11.61
N ASP A 109 25.20 -11.94 -11.23
CA ASP A 109 25.34 -11.50 -9.85
C ASP A 109 24.22 -10.51 -9.46
N ILE A 110 23.63 -9.79 -10.41
CA ILE A 110 22.68 -8.70 -10.14
C ILE A 110 21.49 -9.17 -9.29
N PRO A 111 20.81 -10.30 -9.59
CA PRO A 111 19.70 -10.79 -8.77
C PRO A 111 20.11 -11.25 -7.37
N VAL A 112 21.39 -11.54 -7.14
CA VAL A 112 21.93 -11.96 -5.83
C VAL A 112 22.32 -10.75 -4.99
N VAL A 113 22.84 -9.69 -5.63
CA VAL A 113 23.33 -8.49 -4.93
C VAL A 113 22.21 -7.46 -4.72
N VAL A 114 21.26 -7.37 -5.64
CA VAL A 114 20.13 -6.43 -5.57
C VAL A 114 18.87 -7.19 -5.10
N ASP A 115 18.60 -7.08 -3.81
CA ASP A 115 17.47 -7.70 -3.12
C ASP A 115 16.09 -7.09 -3.48
N ASP A 116 16.05 -5.78 -3.76
CA ASP A 116 14.81 -5.03 -4.03
C ASP A 116 14.43 -4.94 -5.53
N LEU A 117 14.79 -5.95 -6.33
CA LEU A 117 14.37 -6.01 -7.74
C LEU A 117 12.85 -6.13 -7.87
N VAL A 118 12.24 -6.94 -7.01
CA VAL A 118 10.80 -7.01 -6.80
C VAL A 118 10.49 -6.43 -5.43
N GLY A 119 9.59 -5.45 -5.37
CA GLY A 119 9.15 -4.83 -4.12
C GLY A 119 7.65 -5.03 -3.91
N ILE A 120 7.27 -5.53 -2.74
CA ILE A 120 5.87 -5.69 -2.30
C ILE A 120 5.69 -4.87 -1.03
N ARG A 121 4.54 -4.21 -0.89
CA ARG A 121 4.20 -3.45 0.31
C ARG A 121 2.96 -4.02 0.96
N VAL A 122 2.98 -4.09 2.28
CA VAL A 122 1.81 -4.34 3.11
C VAL A 122 1.57 -3.13 3.98
N THR A 123 0.41 -2.52 3.82
CA THR A 123 -0.02 -1.35 4.61
C THR A 123 -1.10 -1.81 5.59
N CYS A 124 -0.81 -1.62 6.86
CA CYS A 124 -1.67 -1.95 8.00
C CYS A 124 -2.30 -0.69 8.59
N ASN A 125 -3.48 -0.80 9.19
CA ASN A 125 -4.11 0.36 9.83
C ASN A 125 -3.33 0.82 11.07
N ASN A 126 -2.94 -0.12 11.92
CA ASN A 126 -2.34 0.14 13.23
C ASN A 126 -1.02 -0.62 13.44
N LYS A 127 -0.29 -0.32 14.52
CA LYS A 127 1.00 -0.95 14.86
C LYS A 127 0.83 -2.41 15.30
N SER A 128 -0.26 -2.74 16.00
CA SER A 128 -0.60 -4.12 16.37
C SER A 128 -0.81 -5.00 15.13
N ASP A 129 -1.51 -4.49 14.12
CA ASP A 129 -1.70 -5.18 12.84
C ASP A 129 -0.35 -5.42 12.12
N VAL A 130 0.60 -4.47 12.19
CA VAL A 130 1.97 -4.69 11.70
C VAL A 130 2.62 -5.85 12.44
N GLN A 131 2.52 -5.91 13.78
CA GLN A 131 3.09 -7.02 14.54
C GLN A 131 2.46 -8.36 14.18
N ARG A 132 1.14 -8.40 13.97
CA ARG A 132 0.44 -9.62 13.54
C ARG A 132 0.91 -10.12 12.18
N VAL A 133 1.03 -9.23 11.19
CA VAL A 133 1.62 -9.58 9.89
C VAL A 133 3.05 -10.12 10.08
N MET A 134 3.83 -9.50 10.96
CA MET A 134 5.19 -9.93 11.23
C MET A 134 5.32 -11.29 11.90
N GLU A 135 4.38 -11.67 12.76
CA GLU A 135 4.30 -13.02 13.32
C GLU A 135 4.07 -14.05 12.22
N ILE A 136 3.14 -13.78 11.29
CA ILE A 136 2.87 -14.65 10.14
C ILE A 136 4.11 -14.73 9.23
N MET A 137 4.80 -13.60 8.99
CA MET A 137 6.01 -13.63 8.15
C MET A 137 7.17 -14.41 8.81
N ARG A 138 7.20 -14.49 10.14
CA ARG A 138 8.21 -15.28 10.89
C ARG A 138 7.86 -16.77 10.97
N SER A 139 6.61 -17.16 10.75
CA SER A 139 6.22 -18.57 10.68
C SER A 139 6.49 -19.21 9.31
N LEU A 140 6.77 -18.40 8.28
CA LEU A 140 7.18 -18.89 6.97
C LEU A 140 8.50 -19.67 7.05
N ASP A 141 8.59 -20.73 6.26
CA ASP A 141 9.81 -21.53 6.15
C ASP A 141 11.00 -20.67 5.67
N VAL A 142 12.15 -20.86 6.31
CA VAL A 142 13.40 -20.25 5.87
C VAL A 142 13.85 -20.94 4.58
N TYR A 143 14.06 -20.14 3.54
CA TYR A 143 14.59 -20.60 2.26
C TYR A 143 15.98 -21.20 2.47
N LYS A 144 16.15 -22.42 1.95
CA LYS A 144 17.44 -23.10 1.89
C LYS A 144 17.81 -23.34 0.44
N ASP A 145 19.09 -23.18 0.10
CA ASP A 145 19.55 -23.41 -1.27
C ASP A 145 19.19 -24.83 -1.74
N GLY A 146 18.72 -24.93 -2.99
CA GLY A 146 18.17 -26.18 -3.55
C GLY A 146 16.71 -26.49 -3.21
N THR A 147 16.03 -25.67 -2.40
CA THR A 147 14.57 -25.77 -2.21
C THR A 147 13.79 -24.94 -3.24
N GLU A 148 12.53 -25.30 -3.47
CA GLU A 148 11.62 -24.60 -4.38
C GLU A 148 10.43 -24.00 -3.62
N PRO A 149 10.61 -22.95 -2.79
CA PRO A 149 9.53 -22.39 -2.00
C PRO A 149 8.45 -21.76 -2.89
N VAL A 150 7.19 -21.94 -2.50
CA VAL A 150 6.07 -21.12 -3.00
C VAL A 150 6.23 -19.69 -2.47
N LEU A 151 6.42 -19.58 -1.15
CA LEU A 151 6.84 -18.38 -0.45
C LEU A 151 7.68 -18.82 0.76
N GLY A 152 8.87 -18.28 0.91
CA GLY A 152 9.74 -18.53 2.07
C GLY A 152 10.49 -17.26 2.46
N GLN A 153 11.07 -17.24 3.65
CA GLN A 153 11.85 -16.11 4.13
C GLN A 153 13.34 -16.32 3.83
N GLU A 154 14.04 -15.30 3.33
CA GLU A 154 15.50 -15.33 3.26
C GLU A 154 16.10 -15.15 4.67
N GLU A 155 17.06 -16.00 5.02
CA GLU A 155 17.75 -15.96 6.31
C GLU A 155 18.42 -14.58 6.54
N ASP A 156 18.36 -14.09 7.78
CA ASP A 156 18.96 -12.81 8.22
C ASP A 156 18.54 -11.55 7.42
N SER A 157 17.42 -11.60 6.69
CA SER A 157 16.97 -10.47 5.88
C SER A 157 16.15 -9.41 6.65
N TYR A 158 15.78 -9.68 7.89
CA TYR A 158 14.90 -8.83 8.71
C TYR A 158 15.57 -7.50 9.09
N ARG A 159 14.91 -6.38 8.78
CA ARG A 159 15.35 -5.03 9.14
C ARG A 159 14.19 -4.25 9.77
N ASP A 160 14.35 -3.85 11.03
CA ASP A 160 13.33 -3.11 11.79
C ASP A 160 13.65 -1.60 11.85
N TYR A 161 13.11 -0.85 10.88
CA TYR A 161 13.19 0.61 10.89
C TYR A 161 12.05 1.26 11.68
N LEU A 162 11.17 0.50 12.35
CA LEU A 162 10.25 1.09 13.34
C LEU A 162 11.01 1.40 14.62
N LYS A 163 11.85 0.46 15.09
CA LYS A 163 12.71 0.66 16.27
C LYS A 163 13.91 1.54 16.00
N SER A 164 14.51 1.42 14.81
CA SER A 164 15.68 2.20 14.39
C SER A 164 15.40 2.95 13.08
N PRO A 165 14.65 4.06 13.11
CA PRO A 165 14.35 4.86 11.92
C PRO A 165 15.63 5.35 11.24
N LYS A 166 15.59 5.53 9.91
CA LYS A 166 16.71 6.19 9.21
C LYS A 166 16.79 7.67 9.60
N GLU A 167 17.94 8.29 9.34
CA GLU A 167 18.15 9.72 9.60
C GLU A 167 17.11 10.63 8.91
N SER A 168 16.60 10.21 7.75
CA SER A 168 15.54 10.90 7.03
C SER A 168 14.19 10.92 7.76
N GLY A 169 13.99 10.07 8.77
CA GLY A 169 12.70 9.82 9.42
C GLY A 169 11.97 8.57 8.88
N TYR A 170 12.55 7.87 7.91
CA TYR A 170 11.95 6.67 7.31
C TYR A 170 11.72 5.54 8.33
N ARG A 171 10.50 4.98 8.34
CA ARG A 171 10.06 3.86 9.19
C ARG A 171 9.31 2.81 8.36
N ALA A 172 9.68 1.55 8.53
CA ALA A 172 9.06 0.35 7.97
C ALA A 172 9.77 -0.89 8.52
N ILE A 173 9.14 -2.06 8.45
CA ILE A 173 9.87 -3.33 8.56
C ILE A 173 10.15 -3.88 7.18
N HIS A 174 11.37 -4.34 6.93
CA HIS A 174 11.75 -5.03 5.70
C HIS A 174 12.07 -6.49 5.97
N ILE A 175 11.65 -7.35 5.06
CA ILE A 175 11.99 -8.78 5.01
C ILE A 175 12.21 -9.13 3.54
N ASN A 176 13.17 -9.98 3.23
CA ASN A 176 13.27 -10.56 1.89
C ASN A 176 12.54 -11.90 1.87
N LEU A 177 11.63 -12.05 0.91
CA LEU A 177 10.90 -13.28 0.64
C LEU A 177 11.43 -13.93 -0.63
N CYS A 178 11.46 -15.25 -0.68
CA CYS A 178 11.89 -16.04 -1.83
C CYS A 178 10.68 -16.76 -2.45
N THR A 179 10.54 -16.71 -3.77
CA THR A 179 9.52 -17.46 -4.51
C THR A 179 10.11 -18.11 -5.75
N SER A 180 9.57 -19.26 -6.14
CA SER A 180 10.07 -20.09 -7.25
C SER A 180 9.20 -19.98 -8.49
N VAL A 181 9.74 -19.41 -9.57
CA VAL A 181 9.08 -19.31 -10.88
C VAL A 181 9.53 -20.42 -11.84
N PRO A 182 8.65 -20.95 -12.71
CA PRO A 182 9.04 -21.96 -13.69
C PRO A 182 10.10 -21.45 -14.69
N TYR A 183 11.08 -22.29 -14.99
CA TYR A 183 12.11 -22.06 -16.01
C TYR A 183 12.44 -23.36 -16.76
N GLY A 184 11.71 -23.63 -17.84
CA GLY A 184 11.81 -24.90 -18.56
C GLY A 184 11.43 -26.07 -17.65
N LEU A 185 12.36 -27.02 -17.45
CA LEU A 185 12.21 -28.16 -16.54
C LEU A 185 12.69 -27.88 -15.11
N LYS A 186 13.24 -26.69 -14.85
CA LYS A 186 13.73 -26.27 -13.53
C LYS A 186 12.87 -25.14 -12.98
N ARG A 187 13.09 -24.75 -11.72
CA ARG A 187 12.58 -23.49 -11.17
C ARG A 187 13.72 -22.51 -10.92
N LYS A 188 13.42 -21.23 -11.02
CA LYS A 188 14.30 -20.13 -10.65
C LYS A 188 13.73 -19.47 -9.40
N VAL A 189 14.53 -19.42 -8.33
CA VAL A 189 14.17 -18.68 -7.13
C VAL A 189 14.46 -17.19 -7.37
N VAL A 190 13.51 -16.35 -6.98
CA VAL A 190 13.59 -14.88 -7.07
C VAL A 190 13.30 -14.30 -5.70
N THR A 191 14.14 -13.35 -5.29
CA THR A 191 13.98 -12.58 -4.05
C THR A 191 13.05 -11.39 -4.27
N CYS A 192 12.13 -11.18 -3.34
CA CYS A 192 11.15 -10.11 -3.29
C CYS A 192 11.28 -9.38 -1.94
N GLU A 193 11.60 -8.10 -1.95
CA GLU A 193 11.60 -7.30 -0.72
C GLU A 193 10.16 -6.97 -0.32
N LEU A 194 9.73 -7.46 0.85
CA LEU A 194 8.48 -7.09 1.51
C LEU A 194 8.73 -5.93 2.47
N GLN A 195 7.91 -4.89 2.36
CA GLN A 195 7.90 -3.76 3.28
C GLN A 195 6.56 -3.69 4.00
N VAL A 196 6.57 -3.81 5.33
CA VAL A 196 5.37 -3.71 6.17
C VAL A 196 5.35 -2.35 6.88
N ARG A 197 4.23 -1.63 6.78
CA ARG A 197 4.07 -0.25 7.25
C ARG A 197 2.68 0.00 7.83
N THR A 198 2.53 1.04 8.65
CA THR A 198 1.21 1.61 8.96
C THR A 198 0.75 2.58 7.87
N LEU A 199 -0.54 2.94 7.87
CA LEU A 199 -1.10 3.96 6.96
C LEU A 199 -0.34 5.29 7.02
N LEU A 200 0.03 5.74 8.23
CA LEU A 200 0.72 7.02 8.42
C LEU A 200 2.17 6.96 7.94
N GLN A 201 2.85 5.82 8.13
CA GLN A 201 4.19 5.59 7.60
C GLN A 201 4.19 5.51 6.07
N ASP A 202 3.13 4.94 5.49
CA ASP A 202 2.95 4.90 4.05
C ASP A 202 2.71 6.30 3.48
N GLY A 203 1.80 7.07 4.08
CA GLY A 203 1.52 8.45 3.72
C GLY A 203 2.74 9.37 3.86
N TRP A 204 3.57 9.19 4.89
CA TRP A 204 4.86 9.89 4.99
C TRP A 204 5.76 9.58 3.79
N GLY A 205 5.87 8.29 3.44
CA GLY A 205 6.68 7.82 2.33
C GLY A 205 6.21 8.39 0.99
N GLU A 206 4.90 8.62 0.84
CA GLU A 206 4.30 9.27 -0.32
C GLU A 206 4.56 10.77 -0.39
N LEU A 207 4.50 11.46 0.75
CA LEU A 207 4.66 12.90 0.82
C LEU A 207 6.13 13.34 0.73
N THR A 208 7.05 12.48 1.16
CA THR A 208 8.48 12.77 1.22
C THR A 208 9.28 12.13 0.10
N HIS A 209 8.60 11.34 -0.76
CA HIS A 209 9.18 10.47 -1.79
C HIS A 209 10.61 10.87 -2.19
N GLU A 210 11.58 9.97 -1.97
CA GLU A 210 12.97 10.12 -2.44
C GLU A 210 13.07 10.43 -3.95
N ASP A 211 11.99 10.22 -4.70
CA ASP A 211 11.85 10.47 -6.13
C ASP A 211 11.62 11.95 -6.51
N THR A 212 11.25 12.80 -5.56
CA THR A 212 11.03 14.23 -5.81
C THR A 212 12.35 14.98 -6.00
N TYR A 213 13.47 14.42 -5.54
CA TYR A 213 14.79 15.00 -5.73
C TYR A 213 15.38 14.57 -7.06
N LYS A 214 16.03 15.52 -7.75
CA LYS A 214 16.79 15.18 -8.94
C LYS A 214 17.81 14.10 -8.56
N PRO A 215 17.93 13.03 -9.35
CA PRO A 215 18.98 12.04 -9.18
C PRO A 215 20.35 12.71 -8.96
N GLY A 216 20.94 12.52 -7.78
CA GLY A 216 22.24 13.07 -7.42
C GLY A 216 22.24 14.45 -6.71
N SER A 217 21.08 15.04 -6.42
CA SER A 217 21.02 16.23 -5.56
C SER A 217 20.72 15.85 -4.11
N THR A 218 21.57 16.26 -3.17
CA THR A 218 21.25 16.24 -1.74
C THR A 218 20.03 17.14 -1.50
N PRO A 219 18.99 16.67 -0.81
CA PRO A 219 17.89 17.52 -0.39
C PRO A 219 18.43 18.74 0.37
N PRO A 220 17.86 19.94 0.22
CA PRO A 220 18.23 21.06 1.09
C PRO A 220 18.02 20.64 2.55
N ALA A 221 18.95 21.00 3.45
CA ALA A 221 18.93 20.58 4.86
C ALA A 221 17.60 20.90 5.58
N LEU A 222 16.90 21.97 5.15
CA LEU A 222 15.57 22.29 5.64
C LEU A 222 14.54 21.19 5.33
N VAL A 223 14.59 20.61 4.12
CA VAL A 223 13.62 19.59 3.72
C VAL A 223 13.86 18.27 4.46
N GLU A 224 15.12 17.88 4.69
CA GLU A 224 15.44 16.73 5.54
C GLU A 224 14.92 16.95 6.97
N THR A 225 15.13 18.15 7.50
CA THR A 225 14.65 18.53 8.84
C THR A 225 13.12 18.47 8.93
N LEU A 226 12.41 19.01 7.94
CA LEU A 226 10.95 18.99 7.90
C LEU A 226 10.40 17.58 7.69
N SER A 227 11.03 16.80 6.82
CA SER A 227 10.71 15.39 6.56
C SER A 227 10.81 14.56 7.85
N ARG A 228 11.92 14.71 8.59
CA ARG A 228 12.11 14.05 9.88
C ARG A 228 11.09 14.49 10.91
N ARG A 229 10.84 15.81 11.06
CA ARG A 229 9.82 16.32 11.98
C ARG A 229 8.42 15.77 11.65
N MET A 230 8.10 15.67 10.37
CA MET A 230 6.84 15.08 9.92
C MET A 230 6.76 13.61 10.28
N ALA A 231 7.84 12.84 10.10
CA ALA A 231 7.88 11.43 10.50
C ALA A 231 7.63 11.26 12.00
N ASP A 232 8.23 12.12 12.83
CA ASP A 232 8.08 12.05 14.29
C ASP A 232 6.66 12.42 14.75
N LEU A 233 6.04 13.43 14.12
CA LEU A 233 4.65 13.77 14.38
C LEU A 233 3.71 12.62 13.97
N LEU A 234 3.91 12.07 12.78
CA LEU A 234 3.11 10.94 12.31
C LEU A 234 3.28 9.71 13.20
N ALA A 235 4.48 9.46 13.73
CA ALA A 235 4.71 8.38 14.66
C ALA A 235 3.93 8.53 15.98
N ALA A 236 3.82 9.75 16.50
CA ALA A 236 3.01 10.05 17.69
C ALA A 236 1.51 9.89 17.40
N VAL A 237 1.05 10.31 16.21
CA VAL A 237 -0.34 10.06 15.78
C VAL A 237 -0.60 8.56 15.61
N ASP A 238 0.40 7.80 15.16
CA ASP A 238 0.34 6.34 15.02
C ASP A 238 0.24 5.64 16.40
N ASP A 239 0.87 6.19 17.45
CA ASP A 239 0.67 5.75 18.84
C ASP A 239 -0.75 6.03 19.32
N ILE A 240 -1.26 7.24 19.12
CA ILE A 240 -2.64 7.60 19.50
C ILE A 240 -3.66 6.73 18.75
N ALA A 241 -3.42 6.44 17.47
CA ALA A 241 -4.26 5.55 16.68
C ALA A 241 -4.26 4.13 17.25
N GLN A 242 -3.12 3.65 17.77
CA GLN A 242 -3.03 2.38 18.48
C GLN A 242 -3.81 2.40 19.80
N ASP A 243 -3.61 3.42 20.64
CA ASP A 243 -4.32 3.54 21.92
C ASP A 243 -5.84 3.58 21.72
N LEU A 244 -6.30 4.31 20.69
CA LEU A 244 -7.71 4.35 20.32
C LEU A 244 -8.23 2.96 19.92
N ARG A 245 -7.41 2.18 19.21
CA ARG A 245 -7.78 0.82 18.81
C ARG A 245 -7.90 -0.07 20.03
N ASP A 246 -6.92 -0.04 20.91
CA ASP A 246 -6.89 -0.85 22.13
C ASP A 246 -8.09 -0.53 23.03
N ALA A 247 -8.47 0.75 23.15
CA ALA A 247 -9.66 1.19 23.87
C ALA A 247 -10.98 0.73 23.22
N LEU A 248 -11.07 0.75 21.89
CA LEU A 248 -12.26 0.22 21.18
C LEU A 248 -12.39 -1.29 21.37
N ASP A 249 -11.27 -2.01 21.33
CA ASP A 249 -11.23 -3.45 21.55
C ASP A 249 -11.57 -3.81 23.01
N SER A 250 -11.12 -3.02 23.99
CA SER A 250 -11.49 -3.21 25.40
C SER A 250 -12.99 -3.00 25.63
N ILE A 251 -13.59 -1.95 25.06
CA ILE A 251 -15.04 -1.71 25.17
C ILE A 251 -15.83 -2.86 24.52
N SER A 252 -15.37 -3.35 23.37
CA SER A 252 -16.01 -4.48 22.70
C SER A 252 -15.93 -5.77 23.51
N SER A 253 -14.84 -5.99 24.26
CA SER A 253 -14.63 -7.20 25.07
C SER A 253 -15.25 -7.14 26.46
N GLU A 254 -15.31 -5.96 27.10
CA GLU A 254 -16.08 -5.74 28.34
C GLU A 254 -17.58 -5.93 28.13
N SER A 255 -18.09 -5.61 26.94
CA SER A 255 -19.46 -5.94 26.54
C SER A 255 -19.72 -7.46 26.44
N LEU A 256 -18.67 -8.28 26.37
CA LEU A 256 -18.73 -9.75 26.23
C LEU A 256 -18.50 -10.52 27.55
N ASN A 257 -17.97 -9.89 28.60
CA ASN A 257 -17.66 -10.53 29.90
C ASN A 257 -18.34 -9.81 31.08
N PRO A 258 -19.60 -10.16 31.43
CA PRO A 258 -20.18 -9.76 32.70
C PRO A 258 -19.83 -10.82 33.76
N GLU A 259 -18.68 -10.70 34.41
CA GLU A 259 -18.42 -11.44 35.66
C GLU A 259 -18.65 -10.54 36.90
N MET A 260 -19.71 -10.91 37.62
CA MET A 260 -19.76 -11.11 39.06
C MET A 260 -19.26 -9.97 39.95
N ASP A 261 -20.16 -9.02 40.23
CA ASP A 261 -20.18 -8.36 41.54
C ASP A 261 -21.35 -8.93 42.35
N GLU A 262 -21.03 -9.70 43.39
CA GLU A 262 -21.96 -10.16 44.41
C GLU A 262 -22.31 -8.99 45.34
N SER A 263 -23.29 -8.17 44.98
CA SER A 263 -24.31 -7.74 45.94
C SER A 263 -25.44 -6.95 45.27
N SER A 264 -26.67 -7.39 45.53
CA SER A 264 -27.93 -6.67 45.36
C SER A 264 -28.41 -6.33 43.94
N GLY A 265 -29.15 -7.29 43.35
CA GLY A 265 -30.53 -7.07 42.89
C GLY A 265 -30.79 -6.50 41.49
N GLY A 266 -31.24 -7.38 40.57
CA GLY A 266 -32.18 -7.05 39.49
C GLY A 266 -31.65 -7.06 38.05
N GLU A 267 -31.77 -8.22 37.39
CA GLU A 267 -31.99 -8.51 35.95
C GLU A 267 -31.25 -7.74 34.83
N GLY A 268 -30.64 -8.52 33.90
CA GLY A 268 -30.24 -7.99 32.59
C GLY A 268 -29.38 -8.82 31.63
N LYS A 269 -29.25 -10.16 31.75
CA LYS A 269 -28.66 -10.99 30.67
C LYS A 269 -29.78 -11.38 29.69
N LEU A 270 -29.64 -11.08 28.40
CA LEU A 270 -30.57 -11.63 27.39
C LEU A 270 -30.40 -13.16 27.38
N SER A 271 -31.50 -13.85 27.69
CA SER A 271 -31.69 -15.29 27.53
C SER A 271 -31.24 -15.79 26.14
N SER A 272 -31.04 -17.10 25.94
CA SER A 272 -30.91 -17.70 24.60
C SER A 272 -32.06 -17.30 23.66
N THR A 273 -33.23 -17.01 24.24
CA THR A 273 -34.38 -16.38 23.57
C THR A 273 -34.06 -14.98 23.04
N GLY A 274 -33.30 -14.19 23.80
CA GLY A 274 -32.91 -12.83 23.45
C GLY A 274 -31.89 -12.75 22.32
N GLN A 275 -30.92 -13.67 22.26
CA GLN A 275 -30.02 -13.78 21.09
C GLN A 275 -30.78 -14.19 19.82
N ALA A 276 -31.77 -15.08 19.95
CA ALA A 276 -32.65 -15.42 18.83
C ALA A 276 -33.48 -14.20 18.38
N VAL A 277 -34.00 -13.40 19.32
CA VAL A 277 -34.75 -12.17 19.00
C VAL A 277 -33.87 -11.12 18.31
N VAL A 278 -32.64 -10.90 18.78
CA VAL A 278 -31.69 -9.98 18.13
C VAL A 278 -31.33 -10.48 16.74
N ARG A 279 -31.10 -11.78 16.59
CA ARG A 279 -30.83 -12.40 15.28
C ARG A 279 -32.00 -12.18 14.32
N ASP A 280 -33.21 -12.50 14.75
CA ASP A 280 -34.40 -12.36 13.92
C ASP A 280 -34.66 -10.88 13.56
N ALA A 281 -34.41 -9.95 14.49
CA ALA A 281 -34.50 -8.51 14.26
C ALA A 281 -33.44 -8.00 13.27
N ALA A 282 -32.18 -8.45 13.38
CA ALA A 282 -31.11 -8.10 12.46
C ALA A 282 -31.39 -8.65 11.05
N MET A 283 -31.88 -9.89 10.95
CA MET A 283 -32.30 -10.49 9.67
C MET A 283 -33.47 -9.71 9.04
N GLN A 284 -34.45 -9.30 9.86
CA GLN A 284 -35.58 -8.50 9.37
C GLN A 284 -35.12 -7.11 8.91
N HIS A 285 -34.27 -6.43 9.66
CA HIS A 285 -33.72 -5.13 9.26
C HIS A 285 -32.91 -5.23 7.96
N LEU A 286 -32.08 -6.27 7.83
CA LEU A 286 -31.33 -6.50 6.61
C LEU A 286 -32.25 -6.77 5.42
N ARG A 287 -33.32 -7.54 5.62
CA ARG A 287 -34.36 -7.76 4.60
C ARG A 287 -35.04 -6.46 4.19
N ASP A 288 -35.56 -5.70 5.15
CA ASP A 288 -36.24 -4.42 4.90
C ASP A 288 -35.30 -3.45 4.17
N ARG A 289 -34.03 -3.44 4.56
CA ARG A 289 -33.00 -2.62 3.92
C ARG A 289 -32.82 -2.99 2.47
N VAL A 290 -32.63 -4.28 2.17
CA VAL A 290 -32.49 -4.81 0.80
C VAL A 290 -33.73 -4.54 -0.05
N GLU A 291 -34.93 -4.68 0.54
CA GLU A 291 -36.19 -4.40 -0.14
C GLU A 291 -36.36 -2.91 -0.47
N SER A 292 -35.84 -2.01 0.38
CA SER A 292 -35.87 -0.57 0.18
C SER A 292 -34.79 -0.02 -0.76
N LEU A 293 -33.87 -0.86 -1.25
CA LEU A 293 -32.74 -0.41 -2.07
C LEU A 293 -33.23 0.18 -3.41
N GLN A 294 -33.00 1.47 -3.60
CA GLN A 294 -33.23 2.16 -4.88
C GLN A 294 -31.98 2.18 -5.78
N ARG A 295 -30.80 1.90 -5.21
CA ARG A 295 -29.51 1.88 -5.91
C ARG A 295 -28.63 0.74 -5.39
N PRO A 296 -27.67 0.26 -6.20
CA PRO A 296 -26.67 -0.69 -5.75
C PRO A 296 -25.87 -0.14 -4.56
N VAL A 297 -25.64 -0.99 -3.57
CA VAL A 297 -24.86 -0.66 -2.37
C VAL A 297 -23.79 -1.73 -2.20
N ASP A 298 -22.58 -1.30 -1.84
CA ASP A 298 -21.48 -2.24 -1.63
C ASP A 298 -21.72 -3.07 -0.35
N LEU A 299 -21.31 -4.34 -0.41
CA LEU A 299 -21.55 -5.30 0.67
C LEU A 299 -20.94 -4.84 2.00
N ALA A 300 -19.78 -4.18 1.95
CA ALA A 300 -19.07 -3.73 3.13
C ALA A 300 -19.83 -2.60 3.85
N SER A 301 -20.38 -1.63 3.12
CA SER A 301 -21.21 -0.57 3.69
C SER A 301 -22.47 -1.11 4.36
N LEU A 302 -23.12 -2.12 3.75
CA LEU A 302 -24.28 -2.79 4.34
C LEU A 302 -23.91 -3.56 5.63
N ALA A 303 -22.76 -4.24 5.63
CA ALA A 303 -22.23 -4.91 6.82
C ALA A 303 -21.96 -3.91 7.95
N TRP A 304 -21.35 -2.77 7.62
CA TRP A 304 -21.09 -1.68 8.57
C TRP A 304 -22.38 -1.03 9.09
N GLU A 305 -23.37 -0.80 8.22
CA GLU A 305 -24.68 -0.26 8.60
C GLU A 305 -25.36 -1.18 9.62
N LEU A 306 -25.39 -2.48 9.36
CA LEU A 306 -25.99 -3.47 10.25
C LEU A 306 -25.25 -3.56 11.60
N ALA A 307 -23.91 -3.61 11.58
CA ALA A 307 -23.10 -3.65 12.79
C ALA A 307 -23.19 -2.35 13.61
N ARG A 308 -23.48 -1.21 12.97
CA ARG A 308 -23.72 0.05 13.67
C ARG A 308 -25.08 0.07 14.37
N GLU A 309 -26.11 -0.53 13.76
CA GLU A 309 -27.48 -0.52 14.28
C GLU A 309 -27.69 -1.54 15.40
N PHE A 310 -27.09 -2.73 15.27
CA PHE A 310 -27.27 -3.85 16.21
C PHE A 310 -26.05 -4.11 17.12
N GLY A 311 -25.02 -3.27 17.01
CA GLY A 311 -23.77 -3.40 17.76
C GLY A 311 -22.69 -4.21 17.02
N GLN A 312 -21.41 -3.89 17.26
CA GLN A 312 -20.30 -4.54 16.55
C GLN A 312 -20.16 -6.02 16.91
N GLU A 313 -20.75 -6.45 18.02
CA GLU A 313 -20.85 -7.84 18.47
C GLU A 313 -21.52 -8.76 17.44
N ILE A 314 -22.50 -8.26 16.66
CA ILE A 314 -23.16 -9.11 15.66
C ILE A 314 -22.24 -9.50 14.51
N SER A 315 -21.16 -8.74 14.28
CA SER A 315 -20.16 -9.04 13.24
C SER A 315 -19.24 -10.20 13.64
N HIS A 316 -19.17 -10.54 14.93
CA HIS A 316 -18.41 -11.68 15.44
C HIS A 316 -19.14 -12.98 15.08
N GLY A 317 -18.81 -13.54 13.91
CA GLY A 317 -19.45 -14.75 13.38
C GLY A 317 -20.83 -14.53 12.78
N TRP A 318 -21.22 -13.26 12.54
CA TRP A 318 -22.46 -12.88 11.87
C TRP A 318 -23.69 -13.61 12.42
N LEU A 319 -23.89 -13.57 13.74
CA LEU A 319 -25.01 -14.23 14.43
C LEU A 319 -25.11 -15.75 14.19
N GLY A 320 -23.97 -16.41 13.99
CA GLY A 320 -23.86 -17.85 13.74
C GLY A 320 -23.86 -18.23 12.27
N PHE A 321 -23.88 -17.27 11.35
CA PHE A 321 -23.82 -17.50 9.90
C PHE A 321 -22.39 -17.52 9.34
N GLY A 322 -21.38 -17.16 10.12
CA GLY A 322 -19.97 -17.24 9.76
C GLY A 322 -19.47 -16.12 8.85
N SER A 323 -20.29 -15.65 7.89
CA SER A 323 -19.98 -14.51 7.03
C SER A 323 -21.20 -13.59 6.83
N PHE A 324 -20.95 -12.32 6.53
CA PHE A 324 -22.02 -11.36 6.23
C PHE A 324 -22.81 -11.80 5.00
N LYS A 325 -22.13 -12.36 4.00
CA LYS A 325 -22.77 -12.87 2.78
C LYS A 325 -23.76 -14.00 3.11
N SER A 326 -23.38 -14.93 3.96
CA SER A 326 -24.26 -16.03 4.41
C SER A 326 -25.43 -15.51 5.23
N LEU A 327 -25.23 -14.49 6.08
CA LEU A 327 -26.31 -13.82 6.80
C LEU A 327 -27.27 -13.11 5.83
N LEU A 328 -26.75 -12.41 4.82
CA LEU A 328 -27.54 -11.73 3.80
C LEU A 328 -28.38 -12.72 2.98
N GLU A 329 -27.78 -13.82 2.52
CA GLU A 329 -28.47 -14.88 1.77
C GLU A 329 -29.58 -15.52 2.61
N ALA A 330 -29.36 -15.71 3.91
CA ALA A 330 -30.38 -16.23 4.82
C ALA A 330 -31.50 -15.22 5.13
N SER A 331 -31.16 -13.92 5.20
CA SER A 331 -32.10 -12.85 5.54
C SER A 331 -32.99 -12.46 4.36
N ALA A 332 -32.38 -12.36 3.18
CA ALA A 332 -32.99 -11.94 1.93
C ALA A 332 -32.56 -12.90 0.79
N PRO A 333 -33.19 -14.07 0.66
CA PRO A 333 -32.82 -15.07 -0.35
C PRO A 333 -33.02 -14.57 -1.80
N ASP A 334 -33.88 -13.57 -2.00
CA ASP A 334 -34.09 -12.93 -3.30
C ASP A 334 -33.06 -11.84 -3.61
N ALA A 335 -32.15 -11.53 -2.68
CA ALA A 335 -31.13 -10.51 -2.87
C ALA A 335 -30.14 -10.93 -3.97
N ARG A 336 -29.95 -10.08 -4.97
CA ARG A 336 -29.00 -10.33 -6.05
C ARG A 336 -27.66 -9.70 -5.71
N VAL A 337 -26.63 -10.51 -5.54
CA VAL A 337 -25.26 -10.06 -5.22
C VAL A 337 -24.36 -10.18 -6.45
N SER A 338 -23.60 -9.12 -6.76
CA SER A 338 -22.59 -9.16 -7.83
C SER A 338 -21.50 -10.19 -7.52
N ALA A 339 -21.15 -11.02 -8.52
CA ALA A 339 -20.14 -12.05 -8.41
C ALA A 339 -18.69 -11.51 -8.43
N GLU A 340 -18.48 -10.31 -8.99
CA GLU A 340 -17.15 -9.71 -9.10
C GLU A 340 -16.89 -8.71 -7.94
N PRO A 341 -15.71 -8.75 -7.29
CA PRO A 341 -15.31 -7.73 -6.33
C PRO A 341 -15.03 -6.36 -6.99
N PRO A 342 -15.41 -5.23 -6.36
CA PRO A 342 -16.19 -5.14 -5.12
C PRO A 342 -17.64 -5.62 -5.33
N SER A 343 -18.12 -6.45 -4.40
CA SER A 343 -19.47 -7.04 -4.48
C SER A 343 -20.54 -6.04 -4.05
N TYR A 344 -21.62 -5.96 -4.81
CA TYR A 344 -22.77 -5.08 -4.57
C TYR A 344 -24.05 -5.88 -4.38
N VAL A 345 -24.94 -5.39 -3.54
CA VAL A 345 -26.34 -5.83 -3.47
C VAL A 345 -27.17 -4.98 -4.42
N LEU A 346 -27.95 -5.63 -5.26
CA LEU A 346 -28.74 -5.00 -6.33
C LEU A 346 -30.23 -4.92 -5.93
N PRO A 347 -30.95 -3.85 -6.30
CA PRO A 347 -32.41 -3.74 -6.12
C PRO A 347 -33.20 -4.89 -6.76
N ARG A 348 -34.40 -5.20 -6.25
CA ARG A 348 -35.28 -6.24 -6.82
C ARG A 348 -35.72 -5.93 -8.26
N ASP A 349 -36.00 -4.66 -8.55
CA ASP A 349 -36.39 -4.18 -9.88
C ASP A 349 -35.18 -4.02 -10.84
N PHE A 350 -34.01 -4.51 -10.43
CA PHE A 350 -32.81 -4.47 -11.24
C PHE A 350 -32.91 -5.45 -12.41
N ASP A 351 -33.24 -4.91 -13.59
CA ASP A 351 -33.25 -5.66 -14.83
C ASP A 351 -31.83 -5.92 -15.35
N ALA A 352 -31.29 -7.09 -15.01
CA ALA A 352 -30.00 -7.55 -15.52
C ALA A 352 -30.03 -7.88 -17.03
N SER A 353 -31.21 -7.96 -17.66
CA SER A 353 -31.33 -8.21 -19.11
C SER A 353 -30.87 -7.01 -19.95
N ALA A 354 -30.92 -5.78 -19.39
CA ALA A 354 -30.35 -4.59 -20.01
C ALA A 354 -28.80 -4.60 -20.06
N ILE A 355 -28.16 -5.32 -19.13
CA ILE A 355 -26.69 -5.50 -19.08
C ILE A 355 -26.23 -6.43 -20.21
N ALA A 356 -27.07 -7.39 -20.61
CA ALA A 356 -26.79 -8.34 -21.68
C ALA A 356 -27.21 -7.81 -23.06
N ALA A 357 -28.25 -6.97 -23.14
CA ALA A 357 -28.86 -6.56 -24.41
C ALA A 357 -28.28 -5.24 -25.00
N ASP A 358 -27.78 -4.31 -24.18
CA ASP A 358 -27.35 -2.98 -24.67
C ASP A 358 -25.91 -2.62 -24.29
N ALA A 359 -25.08 -3.62 -23.99
CA ALA A 359 -23.63 -3.47 -23.92
C ALA A 359 -23.05 -3.23 -25.32
N ARG A 360 -23.34 -2.07 -25.92
CA ARG A 360 -22.44 -1.46 -26.89
C ARG A 360 -21.16 -1.20 -26.11
N SER A 361 -20.18 -2.08 -26.30
CA SER A 361 -18.90 -1.97 -25.63
C SER A 361 -18.22 -0.69 -26.08
N GLU A 362 -18.32 0.38 -25.30
CA GLU A 362 -17.33 1.44 -25.41
C GLU A 362 -16.00 0.84 -24.95
N PRO A 363 -14.95 0.82 -25.80
CA PRO A 363 -13.68 0.23 -25.46
C PRO A 363 -13.12 0.89 -24.20
N GLY A 364 -12.76 0.09 -23.19
CA GLY A 364 -12.06 0.56 -21.99
C GLY A 364 -12.93 0.98 -20.81
N ILE A 365 -14.25 0.75 -20.84
CA ILE A 365 -15.12 0.91 -19.67
C ILE A 365 -15.54 -0.48 -19.13
N PRO A 366 -15.33 -0.79 -17.83
CA PRO A 366 -15.78 -2.04 -17.24
C PRO A 366 -17.29 -2.25 -17.40
N LYS A 367 -17.70 -3.49 -17.72
CA LYS A 367 -19.12 -3.84 -17.88
C LYS A 367 -19.96 -3.54 -16.64
N SER A 368 -19.36 -3.69 -15.46
CA SER A 368 -19.95 -3.33 -14.16
C SER A 368 -20.20 -1.82 -14.03
N ALA A 369 -19.28 -0.97 -14.50
CA ALA A 369 -19.45 0.48 -14.51
C ALA A 369 -20.54 0.93 -15.49
N LEU A 370 -20.59 0.33 -16.69
CA LEU A 370 -21.67 0.56 -17.67
C LEU A 370 -23.04 0.19 -17.09
N ALA A 371 -23.13 -0.94 -16.38
CA ALA A 371 -24.34 -1.37 -15.68
C ALA A 371 -24.73 -0.40 -14.56
N LEU A 372 -23.75 0.16 -13.83
CA LEU A 372 -24.00 1.11 -12.75
C LEU A 372 -24.48 2.49 -13.24
N LYS A 373 -24.00 3.02 -14.38
CA LYS A 373 -24.48 4.32 -14.93
C LYS A 373 -25.93 4.28 -15.40
N GLN A 374 -26.45 3.12 -15.77
CA GLN A 374 -27.87 2.99 -16.11
C GLN A 374 -28.77 3.24 -14.88
N VAL A 375 -28.26 3.00 -13.67
CA VAL A 375 -28.98 3.17 -12.40
C VAL A 375 -28.66 4.51 -11.74
N ASP A 376 -27.40 4.93 -11.78
CA ASP A 376 -26.98 6.27 -11.35
C ASP A 376 -26.58 7.08 -12.58
N ARG A 377 -27.52 7.89 -13.09
CA ARG A 377 -27.24 8.81 -14.23
C ARG A 377 -26.15 9.83 -13.90
N GLY A 378 -25.85 10.04 -12.62
CA GLY A 378 -24.75 10.87 -12.14
C GLY A 378 -23.40 10.16 -12.12
N LEU A 379 -23.34 8.84 -12.29
CA LEU A 379 -22.09 8.09 -12.33
C LEU A 379 -21.29 8.49 -13.57
N PRO A 380 -20.09 9.08 -13.42
CA PRO A 380 -19.26 9.43 -14.55
C PRO A 380 -18.67 8.16 -15.16
N LEU A 381 -19.11 7.78 -16.37
CA LEU A 381 -18.32 6.85 -17.20
C LEU A 381 -17.21 7.64 -17.84
N ILE A 382 -15.99 7.34 -17.45
CA ILE A 382 -14.80 7.91 -18.05
C ILE A 382 -14.14 6.79 -18.84
N PRO A 383 -14.25 6.78 -20.19
CA PRO A 383 -13.47 5.88 -21.04
C PRO A 383 -12.00 5.97 -20.70
N ARG A 384 -11.26 4.86 -20.81
CA ARG A 384 -9.82 4.83 -20.50
C ARG A 384 -9.04 5.94 -21.23
N ASP A 385 -9.37 6.16 -22.49
CA ASP A 385 -8.73 7.19 -23.32
C ASP A 385 -9.11 8.61 -22.87
N SER A 386 -10.37 8.83 -22.46
CA SER A 386 -10.83 10.10 -21.90
C SER A 386 -10.26 10.36 -20.52
N LEU A 387 -10.05 9.32 -19.71
CA LEU A 387 -9.39 9.42 -18.41
C LEU A 387 -7.92 9.79 -18.63
N GLN A 388 -7.26 9.15 -19.60
CA GLN A 388 -5.88 9.43 -19.97
C GLN A 388 -5.73 10.83 -20.59
N ALA A 389 -6.68 11.27 -21.41
CA ALA A 389 -6.74 12.62 -21.95
C ALA A 389 -7.04 13.65 -20.86
N ALA A 390 -7.94 13.36 -19.92
CA ALA A 390 -8.22 14.21 -18.77
C ALA A 390 -6.98 14.31 -17.86
N TYR A 391 -6.28 13.22 -17.58
CA TYR A 391 -5.00 13.24 -16.86
C TYR A 391 -3.93 14.02 -17.61
N SER A 392 -3.87 13.89 -18.93
CA SER A 392 -2.90 14.63 -19.77
C SER A 392 -3.22 16.13 -19.79
N GLN A 393 -4.49 16.50 -19.91
CA GLN A 393 -4.95 17.88 -19.85
C GLN A 393 -4.81 18.46 -18.43
N LEU A 394 -5.04 17.67 -17.38
CA LEU A 394 -4.80 18.09 -16.01
C LEU A 394 -3.29 18.29 -15.78
N ALA A 395 -2.45 17.44 -16.37
CA ALA A 395 -1.00 17.59 -16.33
C ALA A 395 -0.55 18.84 -17.11
N GLU A 396 -1.05 19.09 -18.32
CA GLU A 396 -0.76 20.30 -19.10
C GLU A 396 -1.33 21.58 -18.45
N ALA A 397 -2.53 21.51 -17.87
CA ALA A 397 -3.14 22.59 -17.09
C ALA A 397 -2.31 22.86 -15.83
N SER A 398 -1.80 21.83 -15.15
CA SER A 398 -0.87 21.99 -14.03
C SER A 398 0.47 22.60 -14.45
N GLN A 399 0.88 22.42 -15.70
CA GLN A 399 2.11 22.99 -16.25
C GLN A 399 1.92 24.44 -16.73
N SER A 400 0.70 24.82 -17.11
CA SER A 400 0.33 26.18 -17.56
C SER A 400 -0.25 27.05 -16.45
N LEU A 401 -0.67 26.45 -15.33
CA LEU A 401 -0.83 27.14 -14.06
C LEU A 401 0.54 27.74 -13.69
N ASP A 402 0.65 29.07 -13.79
CA ASP A 402 1.67 29.80 -13.06
C ASP A 402 1.43 29.47 -11.59
N TRP A 403 2.24 28.54 -11.04
CA TRP A 403 2.33 28.25 -9.62
C TRP A 403 2.94 29.42 -8.85
N GLY A 404 2.66 30.65 -9.33
CA GLY A 404 3.25 31.90 -8.99
C GLY A 404 3.54 31.92 -7.52
N ILE A 405 4.80 31.66 -7.21
CA ILE A 405 5.48 32.34 -6.13
C ILE A 405 5.12 33.79 -6.40
N ARG A 406 4.11 34.31 -5.69
CA ARG A 406 3.93 35.75 -5.53
C ARG A 406 5.22 36.22 -4.88
N ARG A 407 6.22 36.50 -5.72
CA ARG A 407 7.38 37.29 -5.36
C ARG A 407 6.79 38.65 -4.99
N SER A 408 6.61 38.82 -3.69
CA SER A 408 6.87 40.07 -2.98
C SER A 408 6.44 41.34 -3.72
N ALA A 409 5.15 41.67 -3.62
CA ALA A 409 4.73 43.07 -3.50
C ALA A 409 3.92 43.33 -2.22
N GLY A 410 3.39 42.29 -1.54
CA GLY A 410 2.64 42.45 -0.27
C GLY A 410 3.44 42.21 1.01
N TRP A 411 4.65 41.62 0.94
CA TRP A 411 5.47 41.37 2.14
C TRP A 411 6.24 42.61 2.62
N ALA A 412 6.42 43.62 1.77
CA ALA A 412 6.99 44.91 2.18
C ALA A 412 5.98 45.77 2.97
N GLU A 413 4.69 45.68 2.64
CA GLU A 413 3.63 46.40 3.37
C GLU A 413 3.32 45.76 4.74
N LEU A 414 3.41 44.43 4.86
CA LEU A 414 3.24 43.73 6.15
C LEU A 414 4.43 43.92 7.12
N MET A 415 5.65 44.12 6.61
CA MET A 415 6.82 44.44 7.46
C MET A 415 6.84 45.92 7.90
N ASN A 416 6.23 46.84 7.14
CA ASN A 416 6.07 48.24 7.55
C ASN A 416 4.99 48.46 8.62
N TRP A 417 4.15 47.46 8.90
CA TRP A 417 3.15 47.53 9.97
C TRP A 417 3.69 47.03 11.32
N CYS A 418 4.74 46.19 11.32
CA CYS A 418 5.36 45.64 12.53
C CYS A 418 6.55 46.45 13.07
N CYS A 419 7.05 47.45 12.34
CA CYS A 419 8.12 48.33 12.79
C CYS A 419 7.75 49.78 12.51
N GLY A 420 7.27 50.49 13.54
CA GLY A 420 7.04 51.94 13.50
C GLY A 420 8.33 52.73 13.21
N PRO A 421 8.22 54.02 12.81
CA PRO A 421 9.32 54.75 12.21
C PRO A 421 10.37 55.12 13.28
N ALA A 422 11.57 54.59 13.13
CA ALA A 422 12.74 55.15 13.78
C ALA A 422 13.31 56.24 12.88
N SER A 423 13.19 57.48 13.38
CA SER A 423 13.76 58.74 12.91
C SER A 423 15.24 58.68 12.52
#